data_AF-A0A6B0RTM6-F1
#
_entry.id   AF-A0A6B0RTM6-F1
#
_cell.length_a   1.000
_cell.length_b   1.000
_cell.length_c   1.000
_cell.angle_alpha   90.00
_cell.angle_beta   90.00
_cell.angle_gamma   90.00
#
_symmetry.space_group_name_H-M   'P 1'
#
loop_
_entity.id
_entity.type
_entity.pdbx_description
1 polymer ?
#
loop_
_entity_poly.entity_id
_entity_poly.type
_entity_poly.pdbx_seq_one_letter_code
_entity_poly.pdbx_strand_id
1 'polypeptide(L)'
;MEPEPEPAPAPDEWLDILGNGLLRKKTLVPGPPGSSRPTKGQVVTVRLQTSLENGTRVQEEPELVFTLGDCDVIQALDLSVPLMDVGETAMVTADSKYCYGPQGSRSPYIPPHAALCLEVTLKTAVDGPDLEMLTGQERVALANRKRECGNAHYQRADFVLAANSYDLAIKAITSSAKVDMTFEEEEQLLQLKVKCLNNLAASQLKLDHYRAALRSCSLVLEHQPDNIKALFRKGKVLAQQGEYSEAIPILRAALKLEPSNKTIHAELSKLVKKHAAQRSTETALYRKMLGNPSRLPAKCPGKGAWSIPWKWLFGATAVALGGVALSVVIAARN
;
A
#
# COMPACT_ATOMS: atom_id res chain seq x y z
N MET A 1 6.31 28.16 -29.90
CA MET A 1 7.42 27.29 -30.33
C MET A 1 7.64 26.32 -29.21
N GLU A 2 7.19 25.08 -29.39
CA GLU A 2 7.70 23.98 -28.55
C GLU A 2 9.20 23.86 -28.81
N PRO A 3 10.03 23.63 -27.79
CA PRO A 3 11.45 23.43 -28.00
C PRO A 3 11.65 22.17 -28.85
N GLU A 4 12.45 22.29 -29.91
CA GLU A 4 12.85 21.13 -30.71
C GLU A 4 13.52 20.08 -29.80
N PRO A 5 13.26 18.77 -30.03
CA PRO A 5 13.92 17.73 -29.26
C PRO A 5 15.44 17.81 -29.48
N GLU A 6 16.19 17.84 -28.38
CA GLU A 6 17.65 17.83 -28.44
C GLU A 6 18.14 16.61 -29.25
N PRO A 7 19.15 16.79 -30.12
CA PRO A 7 19.71 15.70 -30.89
C PRO A 7 20.24 14.61 -29.94
N ALA A 8 19.98 13.35 -30.29
CA ALA A 8 20.50 12.22 -29.53
C ALA A 8 22.04 12.33 -29.44
N PRO A 9 22.64 12.09 -28.25
CA PRO A 9 24.08 12.17 -28.08
C PRO A 9 24.79 11.19 -29.02
N ALA A 10 26.02 11.54 -29.43
CA ALA A 10 26.85 10.70 -30.27
C ALA A 10 27.03 9.30 -29.64
N PRO A 11 27.15 8.22 -30.43
CA PRO A 11 27.13 6.83 -29.94
C PRO A 11 28.23 6.47 -28.92
N ASP A 12 29.22 7.32 -28.70
CA ASP A 12 30.29 7.10 -27.74
C ASP A 12 30.16 7.84 -26.41
N GLU A 13 29.17 8.71 -26.27
CA GLU A 13 29.03 9.59 -25.11
C GLU A 13 28.04 9.03 -24.08
N TRP A 14 28.34 9.25 -22.79
CA TRP A 14 27.42 8.92 -21.71
C TRP A 14 26.32 9.97 -21.61
N LEU A 15 25.07 9.55 -21.81
CA LEU A 15 23.90 10.34 -21.49
C LEU A 15 23.60 10.27 -20.00
N ASP A 16 23.67 11.39 -19.29
CA ASP A 16 23.17 11.52 -17.93
C ASP A 16 21.66 11.77 -17.94
N ILE A 17 20.88 10.72 -17.68
CA ILE A 17 19.43 10.70 -17.89
C ILE A 17 18.70 11.67 -16.95
N LEU A 18 19.22 11.85 -15.73
CA LEU A 18 18.60 12.67 -14.69
C LEU A 18 19.38 13.94 -14.37
N GLY A 19 20.51 14.19 -15.06
CA GLY A 19 21.39 15.33 -14.83
C GLY A 19 22.11 15.32 -13.47
N ASN A 20 22.11 14.19 -12.76
CA ASN A 20 22.69 14.05 -11.43
C ASN A 20 23.80 12.98 -11.35
N GLY A 21 24.16 12.38 -12.49
CA GLY A 21 25.18 11.35 -12.63
C GLY A 21 24.79 9.97 -12.05
N LEU A 22 23.62 9.83 -11.43
CA LEU A 22 23.20 8.60 -10.73
C LEU A 22 22.50 7.59 -11.66
N LEU A 23 22.09 8.02 -12.86
CA LEU A 23 21.53 7.14 -13.87
C LEU A 23 22.05 7.59 -15.24
N ARG A 24 22.92 6.79 -15.83
CA ARG A 24 23.55 7.13 -17.12
C ARG A 24 23.39 5.99 -18.11
N LYS A 25 23.25 6.33 -19.39
CA LYS A 25 23.13 5.39 -20.50
C LYS A 25 24.23 5.66 -21.53
N LYS A 26 24.84 4.60 -22.06
CA LYS A 26 25.69 4.64 -23.25
C LYS A 26 25.20 3.59 -24.23
N THR A 27 24.92 4.00 -25.46
CA THR A 27 24.56 3.06 -26.54
C THR A 27 25.79 2.26 -26.95
N LEU A 28 25.67 0.94 -27.01
CA LEU A 28 26.74 0.03 -27.45
C LEU A 28 26.52 -0.40 -28.90
N VAL A 29 25.29 -0.76 -29.23
CA VAL A 29 24.85 -1.13 -30.58
C VAL A 29 23.57 -0.36 -30.87
N PRO A 30 23.53 0.54 -31.87
CA PRO A 30 22.32 1.27 -32.21
C PRO A 30 21.23 0.33 -32.76
N GLY A 31 19.97 0.77 -32.67
CA GLY A 31 18.87 0.08 -33.33
C GLY A 31 19.01 0.07 -34.86
N PRO A 32 18.34 -0.88 -35.56
CA PRO A 32 18.34 -0.92 -37.02
C PRO A 32 17.68 0.33 -37.62
N PRO A 33 17.99 0.69 -38.89
CA PRO A 33 17.34 1.81 -39.57
C PRO A 33 15.81 1.68 -39.56
N GLY A 34 15.11 2.77 -39.19
CA GLY A 34 13.65 2.78 -39.07
C GLY A 34 13.10 2.22 -37.76
N SER A 35 13.95 1.81 -36.82
CA SER A 35 13.53 1.53 -35.44
C SER A 35 13.01 2.80 -34.75
N SER A 36 12.19 2.59 -33.72
CA SER A 36 11.61 3.65 -32.91
C SER A 36 11.67 3.28 -31.44
N ARG A 37 11.50 4.30 -30.57
CA ARG A 37 11.51 4.14 -29.12
C ARG A 37 10.16 3.62 -28.61
N PRO A 38 10.16 2.80 -27.55
CA PRO A 38 8.93 2.33 -26.93
C PRO A 38 8.24 3.47 -26.17
N THR A 39 6.93 3.35 -26.03
CA THR A 39 6.10 4.31 -25.28
C THR A 39 5.53 3.68 -24.01
N LYS A 40 5.13 4.53 -23.05
CA LYS A 40 4.55 4.08 -21.79
C LYS A 40 3.31 3.21 -22.04
N GLY A 41 3.23 2.07 -21.33
CA GLY A 41 2.15 1.10 -21.44
C GLY A 41 2.41 -0.03 -22.42
N GLN A 42 3.43 0.08 -23.29
CA GLN A 42 3.87 -1.04 -24.12
C GLN A 42 4.50 -2.15 -23.27
N VAL A 43 4.30 -3.39 -23.70
CA VAL A 43 4.99 -4.55 -23.14
C VAL A 43 6.31 -4.69 -23.90
N VAL A 44 7.41 -4.58 -23.16
CA VAL A 44 8.77 -4.67 -23.71
C VAL A 44 9.41 -5.98 -23.30
N THR A 45 10.18 -6.54 -24.23
CA THR A 45 11.01 -7.71 -23.99
C THR A 45 12.46 -7.30 -24.12
N VAL A 46 13.25 -7.55 -23.09
CA VAL A 46 14.68 -7.23 -23.07
C VAL A 46 15.52 -8.47 -22.78
N ARG A 47 16.75 -8.50 -23.29
CA ARG A 47 17.82 -9.29 -22.68
C ARG A 47 18.52 -8.38 -21.67
N LEU A 48 18.73 -8.88 -20.46
CA LEU A 48 19.35 -8.13 -19.38
C LEU A 48 20.54 -8.90 -18.81
N GLN A 49 21.71 -8.29 -18.81
CA GLN A 49 22.85 -8.75 -18.03
C GLN A 49 23.13 -7.75 -16.91
N THR A 50 23.10 -8.23 -15.67
CA THR A 50 23.28 -7.40 -14.47
C THR A 50 24.62 -7.72 -13.83
N SER A 51 25.40 -6.67 -13.57
CA SER A 51 26.66 -6.77 -12.84
C SER A 51 26.78 -5.69 -11.77
N LEU A 52 27.56 -5.97 -10.74
CA LEU A 52 27.96 -4.98 -9.73
C LEU A 52 29.07 -4.07 -10.29
N GLU A 53 29.29 -2.92 -9.67
CA GLU A 53 30.34 -1.97 -10.04
C GLU A 53 31.76 -2.59 -10.07
N ASN A 54 32.01 -3.61 -9.25
CA ASN A 54 33.28 -4.36 -9.24
C ASN A 54 33.42 -5.40 -10.37
N GLY A 55 32.47 -5.45 -11.30
CA GLY A 55 32.44 -6.40 -12.42
C GLY A 55 31.86 -7.78 -12.10
N THR A 56 31.47 -8.04 -10.85
CA THR A 56 30.82 -9.32 -10.48
C THR A 56 29.48 -9.44 -11.19
N ARG A 57 29.34 -10.45 -12.05
CA ARG A 57 28.05 -10.76 -12.69
C ARG A 57 27.08 -11.32 -11.67
N VAL A 58 25.90 -10.71 -11.58
CA VAL A 58 24.84 -11.07 -10.64
C VAL A 58 23.88 -12.07 -11.28
N GLN A 59 23.36 -11.70 -12.45
CA GLN A 59 22.33 -12.46 -13.14
C GLN A 59 22.35 -12.13 -14.63
N GLU A 60 22.02 -13.13 -15.44
CA GLU A 60 21.67 -12.97 -16.85
C GLU A 60 20.23 -13.44 -17.05
N GLU A 61 19.40 -12.56 -17.59
CA GLU A 61 18.02 -12.86 -17.98
C GLU A 61 17.93 -12.74 -19.50
N PRO A 62 17.91 -13.87 -20.23
CA PRO A 62 17.91 -13.84 -21.69
C PRO A 62 16.62 -13.23 -22.25
N GLU A 63 15.54 -13.28 -21.46
CA GLU A 63 14.22 -12.77 -21.80
C GLU A 63 13.51 -12.29 -20.54
N LEU A 64 13.53 -10.98 -20.33
CA LEU A 64 12.79 -10.30 -19.28
C LEU A 64 11.65 -9.50 -19.93
N VAL A 65 10.42 -9.79 -19.52
CA VAL A 65 9.21 -9.14 -20.01
C VAL A 65 8.58 -8.29 -18.90
N PHE A 66 8.31 -7.02 -19.21
CA PHE A 66 7.65 -6.08 -18.32
C PHE A 66 6.87 -5.01 -19.08
N THR A 67 5.91 -4.38 -18.40
CA THR A 67 5.17 -3.24 -18.94
C THR A 67 5.90 -1.94 -18.65
N LEU A 68 6.21 -1.17 -19.69
CA LEU A 68 6.98 0.07 -19.56
C LEU A 68 6.20 1.15 -18.81
N GLY A 69 6.74 1.59 -17.68
CA GLY A 69 6.14 2.60 -16.80
C GLY A 69 5.38 2.02 -15.60
N ASP A 70 5.26 0.69 -15.50
CA ASP A 70 4.59 0.02 -14.36
C ASP A 70 5.56 -0.31 -13.21
N CYS A 71 6.87 -0.11 -13.41
CA CYS A 71 7.91 -0.41 -12.43
C CYS A 71 7.92 -1.88 -11.97
N ASP A 72 7.67 -2.83 -12.89
CA ASP A 72 7.53 -4.27 -12.56
C ASP A 72 8.81 -4.92 -11.98
N VAL A 73 9.98 -4.31 -12.20
CA VAL A 73 11.28 -4.89 -11.84
C VAL A 73 12.11 -3.90 -11.00
N ILE A 74 12.63 -2.86 -11.63
CA ILE A 74 13.42 -1.78 -10.99
C ILE A 74 13.21 -0.47 -11.78
N GLN A 75 13.24 0.67 -11.07
CA GLN A 75 13.00 1.98 -11.68
C GLN A 75 14.04 2.33 -12.75
N ALA A 76 15.27 1.83 -12.61
CA ALA A 76 16.33 2.05 -13.61
C ALA A 76 15.90 1.63 -15.01
N LEU A 77 15.21 0.49 -15.15
CA LEU A 77 14.73 0.01 -16.46
C LEU A 77 13.62 0.90 -17.02
N ASP A 78 12.62 1.22 -16.21
CA ASP A 78 11.51 2.10 -16.62
C ASP A 78 11.96 3.52 -17.00
N LEU A 79 13.11 3.98 -16.49
CA LEU A 79 13.69 5.29 -16.81
C LEU A 79 14.65 5.24 -18.01
N SER A 80 15.37 4.13 -18.22
CA SER A 80 16.38 4.04 -19.29
C SER A 80 15.85 3.45 -20.60
N VAL A 81 14.94 2.46 -20.54
CA VAL A 81 14.40 1.78 -21.73
C VAL A 81 13.58 2.69 -22.65
N PRO A 82 12.83 3.71 -22.18
CA PRO A 82 12.17 4.67 -23.07
C PRO A 82 13.14 5.47 -23.95
N LEU A 83 14.44 5.45 -23.64
CA LEU A 83 15.51 6.15 -24.36
C LEU A 83 16.28 5.21 -25.30
N MET A 84 15.79 3.99 -25.50
CA MET A 84 16.37 2.99 -26.39
C MET A 84 15.48 2.78 -27.61
N ASP A 85 16.07 2.66 -28.79
CA ASP A 85 15.34 2.18 -29.97
C ASP A 85 15.16 0.66 -29.92
N VAL A 86 14.05 0.15 -30.47
CA VAL A 86 13.85 -1.31 -30.58
C VAL A 86 14.98 -1.93 -31.42
N GLY A 87 15.70 -2.89 -30.84
CA GLY A 87 16.91 -3.51 -31.39
C GLY A 87 18.22 -2.97 -30.79
N GLU A 88 18.18 -1.84 -30.07
CA GLU A 88 19.35 -1.23 -29.46
C GLU A 88 19.90 -2.07 -28.29
N THR A 89 21.23 -2.13 -28.18
CA THR A 89 21.92 -2.58 -26.97
C THR A 89 22.62 -1.39 -26.31
N ALA A 90 22.39 -1.19 -25.01
CA ALA A 90 22.95 -0.10 -24.23
C ALA A 90 23.49 -0.57 -22.88
N MET A 91 24.54 0.10 -22.41
CA MET A 91 25.04 0.00 -21.05
C MET A 91 24.38 1.09 -20.19
N VAL A 92 23.82 0.72 -19.06
CA VAL A 92 23.20 1.62 -18.09
C VAL A 92 23.90 1.47 -16.74
N THR A 93 24.43 2.57 -16.20
CA THR A 93 24.96 2.60 -14.83
C THR A 93 23.94 3.28 -13.94
N ALA A 94 23.51 2.60 -12.87
CA ALA A 94 22.43 3.05 -12.01
C ALA A 94 22.81 2.94 -10.52
N ASP A 95 22.61 4.04 -9.78
CA ASP A 95 22.70 4.05 -8.32
C ASP A 95 21.68 3.11 -7.69
N SER A 96 22.02 2.59 -6.51
CA SER A 96 21.21 1.65 -5.76
C SER A 96 19.75 2.10 -5.56
N LYS A 97 19.48 3.41 -5.45
CA LYS A 97 18.12 3.94 -5.24
C LYS A 97 17.15 3.68 -6.39
N TYR A 98 17.66 3.50 -7.61
CA TYR A 98 16.85 3.15 -8.79
C TYR A 98 16.79 1.64 -9.03
N CYS A 99 17.50 0.87 -8.22
CA CYS A 99 17.69 -0.58 -8.32
C CYS A 99 17.03 -1.30 -7.13
N TYR A 100 17.83 -1.88 -6.24
CA TYR A 100 17.37 -2.68 -5.10
C TYR A 100 17.53 -1.98 -3.74
N GLY A 101 18.04 -0.74 -3.75
CA GLY A 101 18.03 0.16 -2.61
C GLY A 101 18.81 -0.33 -1.37
N PRO A 102 18.43 0.16 -0.18
CA PRO A 102 19.16 -0.10 1.07
C PRO A 102 19.12 -1.56 1.56
N GLN A 103 18.13 -2.35 1.13
CA GLN A 103 18.02 -3.75 1.56
C GLN A 103 18.66 -4.71 0.56
N GLY A 104 18.88 -4.27 -0.68
CA GLY A 104 19.31 -5.14 -1.76
C GLY A 104 18.25 -6.18 -2.12
N SER A 105 18.70 -7.33 -2.62
CA SER A 105 17.83 -8.46 -2.96
C SER A 105 18.45 -9.76 -2.48
N ARG A 106 17.61 -10.74 -2.13
CA ARG A 106 18.04 -12.09 -1.76
C ARG A 106 18.05 -13.06 -2.95
N SER A 107 17.19 -12.83 -3.93
CA SER A 107 17.07 -13.67 -5.13
C SER A 107 16.67 -12.79 -6.31
N PRO A 108 17.58 -12.47 -7.24
CA PRO A 108 19.03 -12.74 -7.16
C PRO A 108 19.68 -12.03 -5.96
N TYR A 109 20.81 -12.54 -5.47
CA TYR A 109 21.52 -11.87 -4.38
C TYR A 109 22.17 -10.57 -4.88
N ILE A 110 21.74 -9.45 -4.33
CA ILE A 110 22.27 -8.12 -4.61
C ILE A 110 22.54 -7.45 -3.27
N PRO A 111 23.78 -7.00 -3.01
CA PRO A 111 24.11 -6.36 -1.74
C PRO A 111 23.27 -5.08 -1.49
N PRO A 112 23.03 -4.75 -0.20
CA PRO A 112 22.58 -3.42 0.21
C PRO A 112 23.37 -2.29 -0.47
N HIS A 113 22.68 -1.25 -0.93
CA HIS A 113 23.28 -0.05 -1.53
C HIS A 113 24.17 -0.31 -2.76
N ALA A 114 24.03 -1.47 -3.43
CA ALA A 114 24.80 -1.78 -4.62
C ALA A 114 24.36 -0.93 -5.83
N ALA A 115 25.31 -0.19 -6.41
CA ALA A 115 25.20 0.35 -7.75
C ALA A 115 25.33 -0.79 -8.77
N LEU A 116 24.57 -0.69 -9.86
CA LEU A 116 24.51 -1.73 -10.90
C LEU A 116 24.95 -1.19 -12.26
N CYS A 117 25.60 -2.07 -13.01
CA CYS A 117 25.85 -1.93 -14.43
C CYS A 117 24.95 -2.94 -15.17
N LEU A 118 24.02 -2.40 -15.96
CA LEU A 118 23.00 -3.14 -16.70
C LEU A 118 23.32 -3.07 -18.19
N GLU A 119 23.64 -4.20 -18.80
CA GLU A 119 23.68 -4.31 -20.25
C GLU A 119 22.29 -4.76 -20.72
N VAL A 120 21.59 -3.86 -21.41
CA VAL A 120 20.20 -4.04 -21.83
C VAL A 120 20.16 -4.11 -23.35
N THR A 121 19.58 -5.16 -23.90
CA THR A 121 19.19 -5.23 -25.32
C THR A 121 17.68 -5.18 -25.41
N LEU A 122 17.12 -4.11 -25.99
CA LEU A 122 15.68 -4.00 -26.23
C LEU A 122 15.31 -4.82 -27.46
N LYS A 123 14.61 -5.94 -27.28
CA LYS A 123 14.29 -6.85 -28.38
C LYS A 123 13.02 -6.44 -29.11
N THR A 124 11.93 -6.27 -28.36
CA THR A 124 10.61 -5.95 -28.90
C THR A 124 9.88 -4.99 -27.99
N ALA A 125 9.01 -4.17 -28.59
CA ALA A 125 8.03 -3.37 -27.89
C ALA A 125 6.70 -3.55 -28.63
N VAL A 126 5.70 -4.08 -27.92
CA VAL A 126 4.35 -4.29 -28.46
C VAL A 126 3.35 -3.52 -27.62
N ASP A 127 2.23 -3.14 -28.22
CA ASP A 127 1.18 -2.44 -27.48
C ASP A 127 0.69 -3.27 -26.29
N GLY A 128 0.43 -2.59 -25.18
CA GLY A 128 -0.07 -3.21 -23.98
C GLY A 128 -1.45 -3.83 -24.21
N PRO A 129 -1.81 -4.87 -23.44
CA PRO A 129 -3.13 -5.47 -23.56
C PRO A 129 -4.22 -4.45 -23.20
N ASP A 130 -5.30 -4.43 -23.98
CA ASP A 130 -6.54 -3.78 -23.56
C ASP A 130 -7.16 -4.60 -22.42
N LEU A 131 -7.09 -4.05 -21.20
CA LEU A 131 -7.55 -4.75 -19.99
C LEU A 131 -9.03 -5.14 -20.07
N GLU A 132 -9.86 -4.39 -20.80
CA GLU A 132 -11.29 -4.69 -20.93
C GLU A 132 -11.56 -5.86 -21.87
N MET A 133 -10.60 -6.19 -22.76
CA MET A 133 -10.71 -7.24 -23.77
C MET A 133 -9.97 -8.53 -23.40
N LEU A 134 -9.29 -8.56 -22.25
CA LEU A 134 -8.61 -9.77 -21.75
C LEU A 134 -9.60 -10.89 -21.42
N THR A 135 -9.27 -12.11 -21.89
CA THR A 135 -9.96 -13.34 -21.48
C THR A 135 -9.74 -13.63 -19.99
N GLY A 136 -10.58 -14.48 -19.38
CA GLY A 136 -10.44 -14.87 -17.98
C GLY A 136 -9.05 -15.42 -17.64
N GLN A 137 -8.51 -16.32 -18.47
CA GLN A 137 -7.16 -16.88 -18.31
C GLN A 137 -6.06 -15.83 -18.40
N GLU A 138 -6.10 -14.95 -19.40
CA GLU A 138 -5.09 -13.89 -19.56
C GLU A 138 -5.15 -12.90 -18.40
N ARG A 139 -6.35 -12.59 -17.91
CA ARG A 139 -6.56 -11.74 -16.74
C ARG A 139 -5.95 -12.33 -15.47
N VAL A 140 -6.17 -13.62 -15.24
CA VAL A 140 -5.54 -14.36 -14.13
C VAL A 140 -4.02 -14.33 -14.25
N ALA A 141 -3.47 -14.55 -15.45
CA ALA A 141 -2.03 -14.54 -15.70
C ALA A 141 -1.41 -13.16 -15.43
N LEU A 142 -2.01 -12.09 -16.00
CA LEU A 142 -1.55 -10.72 -15.81
C LEU A 142 -1.63 -10.29 -14.34
N ALA A 143 -2.75 -10.55 -13.67
CA ALA A 143 -2.92 -10.21 -12.27
C ALA A 143 -1.93 -10.97 -11.36
N ASN A 144 -1.66 -12.25 -11.63
CA ASN A 144 -0.63 -12.99 -10.91
C ASN A 144 0.77 -12.44 -11.16
N ARG A 145 1.11 -12.09 -12.40
CA ARG A 145 2.39 -11.47 -12.73
C ARG A 145 2.59 -10.18 -11.93
N LYS A 146 1.61 -9.27 -11.94
CA LYS A 146 1.66 -8.03 -11.16
C LYS A 146 1.71 -8.28 -9.65
N ARG A 147 0.97 -9.28 -9.14
CA ARG A 147 1.05 -9.72 -7.73
C ARG A 147 2.47 -10.21 -7.37
N GLU A 148 3.14 -10.92 -8.26
CA GLU A 148 4.49 -11.43 -8.04
C GLU A 148 5.55 -10.33 -8.06
N CYS A 149 5.43 -9.35 -8.97
CA CYS A 149 6.22 -8.11 -8.91
C CYS A 149 6.04 -7.42 -7.55
N GLY A 150 4.78 -7.23 -7.12
CA GLY A 150 4.48 -6.64 -5.81
C GLY A 150 5.07 -7.42 -4.64
N ASN A 151 5.05 -8.76 -4.71
CA ASN A 151 5.68 -9.61 -3.71
C ASN A 151 7.20 -9.40 -3.68
N ALA A 152 7.87 -9.33 -4.83
CA ALA A 152 9.31 -9.08 -4.92
C ALA A 152 9.68 -7.72 -4.29
N HIS A 153 8.95 -6.65 -4.62
CA HIS A 153 9.14 -5.34 -4.00
C HIS A 153 8.92 -5.37 -2.47
N TYR A 154 7.87 -6.07 -2.02
CA TYR A 154 7.57 -6.18 -0.59
C TYR A 154 8.71 -6.88 0.18
N GLN A 155 9.32 -7.93 -0.39
CA GLN A 155 10.43 -8.64 0.27
C GLN A 155 11.67 -7.77 0.44
N ARG A 156 11.92 -6.82 -0.47
CA ARG A 156 13.01 -5.83 -0.34
C ARG A 156 12.61 -4.55 0.40
N ALA A 157 11.47 -4.57 1.09
CA ALA A 157 10.90 -3.45 1.86
C ALA A 157 10.59 -2.19 1.03
N ASP A 158 10.42 -2.35 -0.29
CA ASP A 158 9.97 -1.28 -1.18
C ASP A 158 8.44 -1.28 -1.21
N PHE A 159 7.84 -0.75 -0.13
CA PHE A 159 6.40 -0.85 0.07
C PHE A 159 5.61 0.07 -0.87
N VAL A 160 6.23 1.11 -1.44
CA VAL A 160 5.61 2.00 -2.42
C VAL A 160 5.42 1.25 -3.74
N LEU A 161 6.48 0.67 -4.29
CA LEU A 161 6.37 -0.12 -5.53
C LEU A 161 5.52 -1.37 -5.30
N ALA A 162 5.63 -2.02 -4.14
CA ALA A 162 4.76 -3.15 -3.81
C ALA A 162 3.27 -2.77 -3.88
N ALA A 163 2.88 -1.66 -3.25
CA ALA A 163 1.51 -1.17 -3.30
C ALA A 163 1.06 -0.84 -4.73
N ASN A 164 1.92 -0.22 -5.55
CA ASN A 164 1.64 0.05 -6.95
C ASN A 164 1.34 -1.23 -7.74
N SER A 165 2.19 -2.26 -7.63
CA SER A 165 1.97 -3.52 -8.38
C SER A 165 0.71 -4.26 -7.92
N TYR A 166 0.38 -4.27 -6.63
CA TYR A 166 -0.89 -4.88 -6.17
C TYR A 166 -2.12 -4.10 -6.66
N ASP A 167 -2.04 -2.78 -6.73
CA ASP A 167 -3.11 -1.95 -7.29
C ASP A 167 -3.31 -2.21 -8.80
N LEU A 168 -2.21 -2.31 -9.56
CA LEU A 168 -2.24 -2.73 -10.97
C LEU A 168 -2.83 -4.14 -11.13
N ALA A 169 -2.48 -5.08 -10.25
CA ALA A 169 -3.08 -6.42 -10.24
C ALA A 169 -4.61 -6.36 -10.01
N ILE A 170 -5.07 -5.55 -9.07
CA ILE A 170 -6.50 -5.38 -8.78
C ILE A 170 -7.21 -4.71 -9.98
N LYS A 171 -6.62 -3.67 -10.58
CA LYS A 171 -7.14 -3.02 -11.79
C LYS A 171 -7.31 -4.02 -12.93
N ALA A 172 -6.29 -4.85 -13.17
CA ALA A 172 -6.38 -5.92 -14.17
C ALA A 172 -7.54 -6.88 -13.86
N ILE A 173 -7.82 -7.21 -12.60
CA ILE A 173 -8.97 -8.06 -12.24
C ILE A 173 -10.30 -7.35 -12.46
N THR A 174 -10.42 -6.08 -12.06
CA THR A 174 -11.70 -5.36 -12.04
C THR A 174 -12.16 -4.82 -13.40
N SER A 175 -11.25 -4.68 -14.37
CA SER A 175 -11.57 -4.19 -15.71
C SER A 175 -12.16 -5.28 -16.61
N SER A 176 -13.24 -5.94 -16.18
CA SER A 176 -13.82 -7.12 -16.87
C SER A 176 -15.19 -6.88 -17.48
N ALA A 177 -15.64 -5.62 -17.60
CA ALA A 177 -17.02 -5.29 -17.96
C ALA A 177 -17.45 -5.66 -19.40
N LYS A 178 -16.49 -5.93 -20.31
CA LYS A 178 -16.76 -6.17 -21.74
C LYS A 178 -16.54 -7.62 -22.18
N VAL A 179 -16.15 -8.51 -21.28
CA VAL A 179 -15.84 -9.91 -21.58
C VAL A 179 -16.62 -10.81 -20.63
N ASP A 180 -17.40 -11.72 -21.20
CA ASP A 180 -18.08 -12.76 -20.42
C ASP A 180 -17.05 -13.77 -19.91
N MET A 181 -17.12 -14.09 -18.62
CA MET A 181 -16.26 -15.06 -17.96
C MET A 181 -17.09 -16.22 -17.42
N THR A 182 -16.50 -17.40 -17.28
CA THR A 182 -17.20 -18.49 -16.62
C THR A 182 -17.28 -18.25 -15.11
N PHE A 183 -18.22 -18.89 -14.44
CA PHE A 183 -18.34 -18.82 -12.98
C PHE A 183 -17.04 -19.25 -12.27
N GLU A 184 -16.35 -20.27 -12.80
CA GLU A 184 -15.08 -20.75 -12.26
C GLU A 184 -13.97 -19.71 -12.38
N GLU A 185 -13.93 -18.99 -13.50
CA GLU A 185 -12.95 -17.91 -13.72
C GLU A 185 -13.24 -16.71 -12.82
N GLU A 186 -14.51 -16.33 -12.65
CA GLU A 186 -14.92 -15.27 -11.72
C GLU A 186 -14.54 -15.60 -10.28
N GLU A 187 -14.80 -16.83 -9.82
CA GLU A 187 -14.41 -17.28 -8.47
C GLU A 187 -12.90 -17.27 -8.31
N GLN A 188 -12.15 -17.76 -9.30
CA GLN A 188 -10.68 -17.75 -9.27
C GLN A 188 -10.13 -16.31 -9.19
N LEU A 189 -10.67 -15.39 -9.98
CA LEU A 189 -10.30 -13.97 -9.96
C LEU A 189 -10.69 -13.29 -8.64
N LEU A 190 -11.83 -13.65 -8.04
CA LEU A 190 -12.24 -13.15 -6.74
C LEU A 190 -11.25 -13.59 -5.64
N GLN A 191 -10.85 -14.86 -5.63
CA GLN A 191 -9.83 -15.36 -4.70
C GLN A 191 -8.50 -14.65 -4.89
N LEU A 192 -8.11 -14.36 -6.14
CA LEU A 192 -6.90 -13.61 -6.45
C LEU A 192 -6.99 -12.14 -6.01
N LYS A 193 -8.15 -11.50 -6.21
CA LYS A 193 -8.43 -10.13 -5.76
C LYS A 193 -8.31 -10.01 -4.25
N VAL A 194 -8.87 -10.95 -3.50
CA VAL A 194 -8.74 -10.98 -2.04
C VAL A 194 -7.28 -11.10 -1.60
N LYS A 195 -6.48 -11.95 -2.26
CA LYS A 195 -5.03 -12.05 -1.99
C LYS A 195 -4.32 -10.72 -2.26
N CYS A 196 -4.59 -10.07 -3.39
CA CYS A 196 -3.99 -8.79 -3.76
C CYS A 196 -4.38 -7.66 -2.79
N LEU A 197 -5.66 -7.55 -2.43
CA LEU A 197 -6.13 -6.58 -1.43
C LEU A 197 -5.48 -6.79 -0.05
N ASN A 198 -5.31 -8.05 0.36
CA ASN A 198 -4.61 -8.38 1.60
C ASN A 198 -3.15 -7.91 1.56
N ASN A 199 -2.45 -8.14 0.45
CA ASN A 199 -1.06 -7.72 0.28
C ASN A 199 -0.92 -6.18 0.15
N LEU A 200 -1.88 -5.53 -0.51
CA LEU A 200 -1.98 -4.08 -0.58
C LEU A 200 -2.17 -3.48 0.83
N ALA A 201 -3.08 -4.03 1.64
CA ALA A 201 -3.27 -3.62 3.03
C ALA A 201 -1.99 -3.78 3.87
N ALA A 202 -1.22 -4.84 3.63
CA ALA A 202 0.08 -5.04 4.30
C ALA A 202 1.09 -3.95 3.94
N SER A 203 1.16 -3.58 2.66
CA SER A 203 2.06 -2.55 2.14
C SER A 203 1.66 -1.17 2.66
N GLN A 204 0.36 -0.83 2.61
CA GLN A 204 -0.18 0.43 3.14
C GLN A 204 0.02 0.56 4.65
N LEU A 205 -0.13 -0.53 5.41
CA LEU A 205 0.18 -0.56 6.84
C LEU A 205 1.66 -0.24 7.11
N LYS A 206 2.59 -0.69 6.26
CA LYS A 206 4.02 -0.39 6.38
C LYS A 206 4.37 1.06 6.03
N LEU A 207 3.53 1.72 5.23
CA LEU A 207 3.62 3.13 4.85
C LEU A 207 2.83 4.05 5.80
N ASP A 208 2.27 3.53 6.89
CA ASP A 208 1.38 4.26 7.80
C ASP A 208 0.15 4.91 7.12
N HIS A 209 -0.24 4.41 5.94
CA HIS A 209 -1.42 4.84 5.20
C HIS A 209 -2.69 4.19 5.79
N TYR A 210 -2.97 4.47 7.06
CA TYR A 210 -3.97 3.75 7.87
C TYR A 210 -5.38 3.75 7.27
N ARG A 211 -5.86 4.90 6.75
CA ARG A 211 -7.19 4.99 6.12
C ARG A 211 -7.31 4.08 4.89
N ALA A 212 -6.24 3.99 4.08
CA ALA A 212 -6.24 3.12 2.91
C ALA A 212 -6.19 1.65 3.33
N ALA A 213 -5.33 1.31 4.29
CA ALA A 213 -5.20 -0.05 4.83
C ALA A 213 -6.52 -0.56 5.43
N LEU A 214 -7.27 0.28 6.16
CA LEU A 214 -8.59 -0.09 6.69
C LEU A 214 -9.61 -0.39 5.58
N ARG A 215 -9.61 0.38 4.49
CA ARG A 215 -10.49 0.10 3.34
C ARG A 215 -10.13 -1.23 2.70
N SER A 216 -8.85 -1.46 2.40
CA SER A 216 -8.39 -2.73 1.82
C SER A 216 -8.69 -3.92 2.72
N CYS A 217 -8.49 -3.80 4.04
CA CYS A 217 -8.88 -4.84 4.99
C CYS A 217 -10.40 -5.08 5.02
N SER A 218 -11.21 -4.02 4.99
CA SER A 218 -12.67 -4.16 5.05
C SER A 218 -13.22 -4.83 3.80
N LEU A 219 -12.72 -4.46 2.61
CA LEU A 219 -13.05 -5.14 1.35
C LEU A 219 -12.68 -6.63 1.38
N VAL A 220 -11.55 -7.01 1.99
CA VAL A 220 -11.23 -8.44 2.17
C VAL A 220 -12.25 -9.12 3.08
N LEU A 221 -12.63 -8.49 4.19
CA LEU A 221 -13.54 -9.07 5.18
C LEU A 221 -14.99 -9.11 4.71
N GLU A 222 -15.39 -8.28 3.75
CA GLU A 222 -16.68 -8.36 3.07
C GLU A 222 -16.81 -9.68 2.27
N HIS A 223 -15.72 -10.15 1.67
CA HIS A 223 -15.69 -11.42 0.93
C HIS A 223 -15.31 -12.62 1.82
N GLN A 224 -14.42 -12.42 2.79
CA GLN A 224 -13.90 -13.46 3.68
C GLN A 224 -13.89 -12.95 5.13
N PRO A 225 -15.03 -13.01 5.84
CA PRO A 225 -15.17 -12.47 7.21
C PRO A 225 -14.16 -13.07 8.21
N ASP A 226 -13.81 -14.34 8.02
CA ASP A 226 -12.88 -15.09 8.87
C ASP A 226 -11.43 -15.05 8.35
N ASN A 227 -11.09 -14.08 7.48
CA ASN A 227 -9.71 -13.94 6.99
C ASN A 227 -8.78 -13.43 8.11
N ILE A 228 -8.03 -14.35 8.71
CA ILE A 228 -7.13 -14.08 9.85
C ILE A 228 -6.14 -12.96 9.56
N LYS A 229 -5.55 -12.93 8.35
CA LYS A 229 -4.57 -11.90 7.96
C LYS A 229 -5.23 -10.52 7.91
N ALA A 230 -6.43 -10.41 7.35
CA ALA A 230 -7.16 -9.14 7.26
C ALA A 230 -7.67 -8.68 8.63
N LEU A 231 -8.21 -9.57 9.46
CA LEU A 231 -8.60 -9.26 10.84
C LEU A 231 -7.41 -8.75 11.65
N PHE A 232 -6.28 -9.48 11.61
CA PHE A 232 -5.06 -9.07 12.30
C PHE A 232 -4.56 -7.70 11.83
N ARG A 233 -4.50 -7.48 10.51
CA ARG A 233 -4.06 -6.20 9.93
C ARG A 233 -5.01 -5.06 10.30
N LYS A 234 -6.32 -5.24 10.20
CA LYS A 234 -7.33 -4.24 10.59
C LYS A 234 -7.20 -3.86 12.07
N GLY A 235 -7.13 -4.86 12.95
CA GLY A 235 -6.92 -4.64 14.38
C GLY A 235 -5.61 -3.91 14.68
N LYS A 236 -4.53 -4.25 13.96
CA LYS A 236 -3.23 -3.57 14.10
C LYS A 236 -3.25 -2.12 13.61
N VAL A 237 -3.95 -1.81 12.51
CA VAL A 237 -4.12 -0.44 12.02
C VAL A 237 -4.89 0.39 13.05
N LEU A 238 -6.04 -0.09 13.54
CA LEU A 238 -6.83 0.59 14.57
C LEU A 238 -6.00 0.82 15.85
N ALA A 239 -5.22 -0.18 16.25
CA ALA A 239 -4.30 -0.06 17.38
C ALA A 239 -3.21 1.00 17.16
N GLN A 240 -2.71 1.19 15.93
CA GLN A 240 -1.74 2.26 15.64
C GLN A 240 -2.40 3.64 15.61
N GLN A 241 -3.68 3.73 15.26
CA GLN A 241 -4.47 4.96 15.30
C GLN A 241 -4.92 5.36 16.72
N GLY A 242 -4.76 4.48 17.71
CA GLY A 242 -5.22 4.73 19.09
C GLY A 242 -6.63 4.24 19.39
N GLU A 243 -7.33 3.67 18.40
CA GLU A 243 -8.70 3.15 18.52
C GLU A 243 -8.73 1.77 19.19
N TYR A 244 -8.28 1.73 20.44
CA TYR A 244 -8.05 0.49 21.18
C TYR A 244 -9.34 -0.28 21.47
N SER A 245 -10.44 0.43 21.72
CA SER A 245 -11.78 -0.14 21.97
C SER A 245 -12.27 -0.99 20.79
N GLU A 246 -12.00 -0.55 19.56
CA GLU A 246 -12.37 -1.26 18.33
C GLU A 246 -11.33 -2.33 17.94
N ALA A 247 -10.05 -2.06 18.17
CA ALA A 247 -8.98 -2.99 17.81
C ALA A 247 -9.02 -4.31 18.61
N ILE A 248 -9.30 -4.26 19.92
CA ILE A 248 -9.30 -5.43 20.80
C ILE A 248 -10.29 -6.52 20.35
N PRO A 249 -11.60 -6.26 20.12
CA PRO A 249 -12.54 -7.30 19.70
C PRO A 249 -12.15 -7.91 18.35
N ILE A 250 -11.62 -7.13 17.40
CA ILE A 250 -11.18 -7.62 16.09
C ILE A 250 -9.97 -8.56 16.24
N LEU A 251 -8.95 -8.19 17.03
CA LEU A 251 -7.81 -9.05 17.28
C LEU A 251 -8.20 -10.31 18.08
N ARG A 252 -9.19 -10.23 18.96
CA ARG A 252 -9.77 -11.40 19.64
C ARG A 252 -10.49 -12.33 18.65
N ALA A 253 -11.19 -11.79 17.65
CA ALA A 253 -11.78 -12.60 16.60
C ALA A 253 -10.70 -13.36 15.80
N ALA A 254 -9.61 -12.67 15.42
CA ALA A 254 -8.47 -13.32 14.78
C ALA A 254 -7.84 -14.43 15.67
N LEU A 255 -7.73 -14.18 16.98
CA LEU A 255 -7.18 -15.15 17.92
C LEU A 255 -8.10 -16.37 18.12
N LYS A 256 -9.42 -16.21 18.02
CA LYS A 256 -10.35 -17.36 18.09
C LYS A 256 -10.14 -18.33 16.94
N LEU A 257 -9.75 -17.84 15.77
CA LEU A 257 -9.49 -18.65 14.59
C LEU A 257 -8.12 -19.35 14.68
N GLU A 258 -7.10 -18.69 15.23
CA GLU A 258 -5.79 -19.29 15.51
C GLU A 258 -5.33 -19.06 16.97
N PRO A 259 -5.80 -19.87 17.93
CA PRO A 259 -5.50 -19.67 19.36
C PRO A 259 -4.02 -19.79 19.73
N SER A 260 -3.21 -20.48 18.92
CA SER A 260 -1.78 -20.69 19.15
C SER A 260 -0.89 -19.62 18.49
N ASN A 261 -1.47 -18.63 17.79
CA ASN A 261 -0.68 -17.63 17.06
C ASN A 261 0.01 -16.63 18.01
N LYS A 262 1.32 -16.84 18.21
CA LYS A 262 2.16 -16.02 19.10
C LYS A 262 2.15 -14.53 18.73
N THR A 263 2.03 -14.20 17.44
CA THR A 263 2.03 -12.81 16.96
C THR A 263 0.78 -12.07 17.41
N ILE A 264 -0.40 -12.71 17.29
CA ILE A 264 -1.68 -12.12 17.70
C ILE A 264 -1.70 -11.94 19.22
N HIS A 265 -1.22 -12.95 19.97
CA HIS A 265 -1.06 -12.85 21.43
C HIS A 265 -0.17 -11.67 21.85
N ALA A 266 0.99 -11.49 21.21
CA ALA A 266 1.91 -10.41 21.55
C ALA A 266 1.29 -9.03 21.27
N GLU A 267 0.60 -8.87 20.13
CA GLU A 267 -0.07 -7.62 19.76
C GLU A 267 -1.23 -7.31 20.72
N LEU A 268 -2.08 -8.29 21.06
CA LEU A 268 -3.16 -8.12 22.04
C LEU A 268 -2.63 -7.75 23.43
N SER A 269 -1.58 -8.43 23.90
CA SER A 269 -0.96 -8.13 25.21
C SER A 269 -0.43 -6.70 25.27
N LYS A 270 0.24 -6.25 24.21
CA LYS A 270 0.71 -4.87 24.07
C LYS A 270 -0.46 -3.88 24.05
N LEU A 271 -1.51 -4.18 23.30
CA LEU A 271 -2.69 -3.33 23.14
C LEU A 271 -3.46 -3.15 24.45
N VAL A 272 -3.74 -4.24 25.17
CA VAL A 272 -4.47 -4.20 26.45
C VAL A 272 -3.72 -3.38 27.50
N LYS A 273 -2.39 -3.51 27.57
CA LYS A 273 -1.56 -2.69 28.48
C LYS A 273 -1.66 -1.20 28.14
N LYS A 274 -1.57 -0.84 26.85
CA LYS A 274 -1.74 0.54 26.40
C LYS A 274 -3.13 1.09 26.70
N HIS A 275 -4.17 0.30 26.44
CA HIS A 275 -5.55 0.70 26.68
C HIS A 275 -5.84 0.91 28.18
N ALA A 276 -5.32 0.04 29.05
CA ALA A 276 -5.44 0.20 30.50
C ALA A 276 -4.73 1.48 31.00
N ALA A 277 -3.53 1.75 30.48
CA ALA A 277 -2.79 2.97 30.80
C ALA A 277 -3.56 4.23 30.36
N GLN A 278 -4.07 4.26 29.13
CA GLN A 278 -4.88 5.37 28.61
C GLN A 278 -6.12 5.61 29.48
N ARG A 279 -6.88 4.54 29.79
CA ARG A 279 -8.08 4.65 30.63
C ARG A 279 -7.76 5.15 32.03
N SER A 280 -6.64 4.72 32.61
CA SER A 280 -6.17 5.21 33.91
C SER A 280 -5.84 6.70 33.86
N THR A 281 -5.13 7.16 32.81
CA THR A 281 -4.79 8.57 32.63
C THR A 281 -6.03 9.44 32.38
N GLU A 282 -6.97 8.99 31.56
CA GLU A 282 -8.24 9.67 31.32
C GLU A 282 -9.06 9.77 32.61
N THR A 283 -9.18 8.67 33.37
CA THR A 283 -9.91 8.66 34.65
C THR A 283 -9.28 9.62 35.66
N ALA A 284 -7.94 9.68 35.72
CA ALA A 284 -7.23 10.62 36.58
C ALA A 284 -7.44 12.08 36.15
N LEU A 285 -7.47 12.35 34.84
CA LEU A 285 -7.76 13.67 34.28
C LEU A 285 -9.20 14.10 34.59
N TYR A 286 -10.19 13.24 34.33
CA TYR A 286 -11.59 13.49 34.68
C TYR A 286 -11.76 13.75 36.19
N ARG A 287 -11.09 12.97 37.05
CA ARG A 287 -11.13 13.18 38.51
C ARG A 287 -10.56 14.55 38.91
N LYS A 288 -9.49 15.02 38.25
CA LYS A 288 -8.93 16.36 38.50
C LYS A 288 -9.86 17.47 38.02
N MET A 289 -10.45 17.31 36.82
CA MET A 289 -11.35 18.29 36.20
C MET A 289 -12.68 18.45 36.95
N LEU A 290 -13.26 17.36 37.45
CA LEU A 290 -14.54 17.38 38.17
C LEU A 290 -14.41 17.78 39.64
N GLY A 291 -13.18 17.89 40.15
CA GLY A 291 -12.92 18.12 41.57
C GLY A 291 -13.31 16.91 42.43
N ASN A 292 -12.66 16.77 43.57
CA ASN A 292 -13.00 15.72 44.53
C ASN A 292 -14.36 16.08 45.16
N PRO A 293 -15.43 15.28 45.02
CA PRO A 293 -16.71 15.56 45.70
C PRO A 293 -16.59 15.53 47.24
N SER A 294 -15.44 15.08 47.75
CA SER A 294 -15.08 15.08 49.17
C SER A 294 -14.54 16.42 49.71
N ARG A 295 -14.46 17.47 48.89
CA ARG A 295 -14.43 18.86 49.41
C ARG A 295 -15.84 19.44 49.35
N LEU A 296 -16.72 18.93 50.22
CA LEU A 296 -17.79 19.78 50.73
C LEU A 296 -17.13 21.01 51.36
N PRO A 297 -17.58 22.25 51.07
CA PRO A 297 -17.01 23.43 51.69
C PRO A 297 -17.07 23.26 53.21
N ALA A 298 -15.95 23.53 53.87
CA ALA A 298 -15.84 23.51 55.32
C ALA A 298 -17.00 24.33 55.92
N LYS A 299 -17.69 23.74 56.91
CA LYS A 299 -18.73 24.41 57.69
C LYS A 299 -18.25 25.81 58.09
N CYS A 300 -18.90 26.84 57.57
CA CYS A 300 -18.82 28.16 58.17
C CYS A 300 -19.49 28.10 59.55
N PRO A 301 -18.90 28.68 60.60
CA PRO A 301 -19.53 28.74 61.91
C PRO A 301 -20.76 29.63 61.84
N GLY A 302 -21.78 29.26 62.60
CA GLY A 302 -23.17 29.56 62.29
C GLY A 302 -23.63 31.00 62.50
N LYS A 303 -24.81 31.26 61.94
CA LYS A 303 -25.93 32.02 62.56
C LYS A 303 -27.18 31.82 61.70
N GLY A 304 -28.29 31.50 62.37
CA GLY A 304 -29.65 31.62 61.82
C GLY A 304 -30.23 30.33 61.23
N ALA A 305 -31.05 29.64 62.02
CA ALA A 305 -31.98 28.64 61.50
C ALA A 305 -33.02 29.35 60.63
N TRP A 306 -33.14 28.92 59.36
CA TRP A 306 -34.35 29.15 58.59
C TRP A 306 -34.76 27.84 57.93
N SER A 307 -35.83 27.25 58.43
CA SER A 307 -36.48 26.06 57.87
C SER A 307 -37.33 26.49 56.67
N ILE A 308 -37.03 25.93 55.49
CA ILE A 308 -37.87 26.08 54.30
C ILE A 308 -38.74 24.81 54.17
N PRO A 309 -40.08 24.94 54.04
CA PRO A 309 -40.97 23.78 53.95
C PRO A 309 -40.79 23.00 52.65
N TRP A 310 -40.89 21.67 52.71
CA TRP A 310 -40.74 20.69 51.62
C TRP A 310 -41.70 20.82 50.41
N LYS A 311 -42.53 21.86 50.33
CA LYS A 311 -43.53 22.00 49.25
C LYS A 311 -43.04 22.67 47.97
N TRP A 312 -41.77 23.10 47.90
CA TRP A 312 -41.19 23.81 46.75
C TRP A 312 -40.09 23.03 46.00
N LEU A 313 -39.88 21.74 46.28
CA LEU A 313 -38.81 20.93 45.66
C LEU A 313 -39.23 20.02 44.50
N PHE A 314 -40.49 20.06 44.05
CA PHE A 314 -40.94 19.34 42.85
C PHE A 314 -41.28 20.33 41.73
N GLY A 315 -40.26 20.80 41.01
CA GLY A 315 -40.44 21.72 39.88
C GLY A 315 -39.29 21.81 38.88
N ALA A 316 -38.30 20.91 38.94
CA ALA A 316 -37.14 20.96 38.04
C ALA A 316 -36.60 19.57 37.61
N THR A 317 -37.47 18.57 37.46
CA THR A 317 -37.08 17.23 36.95
C THR A 317 -37.92 16.78 35.74
N ALA A 318 -38.41 17.72 34.92
CA ALA A 318 -39.22 17.37 33.74
C ALA A 318 -38.97 18.24 32.49
N VAL A 319 -37.73 18.70 32.23
CA VAL A 319 -37.38 19.36 30.93
C VAL A 319 -36.14 18.77 30.25
N ALA A 320 -35.37 17.88 30.88
CA ALA A 320 -34.13 17.33 30.28
C ALA A 320 -34.31 16.02 29.48
N LEU A 321 -35.54 15.57 29.21
CA LEU A 321 -35.82 14.38 28.38
C LEU A 321 -36.67 14.70 27.12
N GLY A 322 -36.80 15.97 26.74
CA GLY A 322 -37.55 16.42 25.56
C GLY A 322 -36.69 16.97 24.41
N GLY A 323 -35.37 16.73 24.42
CA GLY A 323 -34.41 17.43 23.56
C GLY A 323 -33.80 16.65 22.38
N VAL A 324 -34.23 15.42 22.08
CA VAL A 324 -33.60 14.60 21.01
C VAL A 324 -34.61 13.98 20.01
N ALA A 325 -35.90 14.33 20.07
CA ALA A 325 -36.92 13.67 19.22
C ALA A 325 -37.54 14.55 18.11
N LEU A 326 -36.95 15.70 17.73
CA LEU A 326 -37.56 16.57 16.71
C LEU A 326 -36.58 17.15 15.69
N SER A 327 -35.75 16.32 15.06
CA SER A 327 -34.94 16.76 13.91
C SER A 327 -34.77 15.72 12.78
N VAL A 328 -35.64 14.70 12.68
CA VAL A 328 -35.55 13.68 11.59
C VAL A 328 -36.87 13.45 10.82
N VAL A 329 -37.94 14.22 11.03
CA VAL A 329 -39.21 14.00 10.27
C VAL A 329 -39.74 15.25 9.57
N ILE A 330 -38.86 16.01 8.92
CA ILE A 330 -39.25 16.93 7.83
C ILE A 330 -38.24 16.78 6.69
N ALA A 331 -38.27 15.63 6.02
CA ALA A 331 -37.70 15.41 4.69
C ALA A 331 -38.38 14.22 3.99
N ALA A 332 -39.69 14.09 4.17
CA ALA A 332 -40.54 13.23 3.35
C ALA A 332 -41.79 14.02 2.96
N ARG A 333 -42.00 14.16 1.64
CA ARG A 333 -43.06 14.87 0.90
C ARG A 333 -42.83 16.37 0.65
N ASN A 334 -42.07 16.70 -0.39
CA ASN A 334 -42.57 16.77 -1.77
C ASN A 334 -41.44 16.47 -2.75
#